data_AF-A0A832S3L2-F1
#
_entry.id   AF-A0A832S3L2-F1
#
_cell.length_a   1.000
_cell.length_b   1.000
_cell.length_c   1.000
_cell.angle_alpha   90.00
_cell.angle_beta   90.00
_cell.angle_gamma   90.00
#
_symmetry.space_group_name_H-M   'P 1'
#
loop_
_entity.id
_entity.type
_entity.pdbx_description
1 polymer ?
#
loop_
_entity_poly.entity_id
_entity_poly.type
_entity_poly.pdbx_seq_one_letter_code
_entity_poly.pdbx_strand_id
1 'polypeptide(L)' 'MEIRNKGLLYGGLTIEQIKTEMVSERRNELIAEIFHEIHWIEKWGRGISLILSMEPDAGFKEVGTQFIVTFKRKIF' A
#
# COMPACT_ATOMS: atom_id res chain seq x y z
N MET A 1 9.65 6.36 -9.90
CA MET A 1 9.64 4.89 -9.83
C MET A 1 8.20 4.42 -9.88
N GLU A 2 7.90 3.36 -10.63
CA GLU A 2 6.56 2.75 -10.68
C GLU A 2 6.67 1.28 -10.23
N ILE A 3 5.77 0.87 -9.33
CA ILE A 3 5.66 -0.49 -8.81
C ILE A 3 4.30 -1.03 -9.23
N ARG A 4 4.27 -2.20 -9.88
CA ARG A 4 3.03 -2.84 -10.34
C ARG A 4 2.85 -4.18 -9.65
N ASN A 5 1.71 -4.36 -9.01
CA ASN A 5 1.30 -5.60 -8.38
C ASN A 5 0.12 -6.21 -9.15
N LYS A 6 0.15 -7.54 -9.36
CA LYS A 6 -0.98 -8.25 -9.95
C LYS A 6 -2.06 -8.45 -8.88
N GLY A 7 -3.29 -8.16 -9.25
CA GLY A 7 -4.43 -8.13 -8.34
C GLY A 7 -4.81 -6.69 -7.96
N LEU A 8 -6.06 -6.56 -7.56
CA LEU A 8 -6.65 -5.32 -7.04
C LEU A 8 -6.55 -5.27 -5.51
N LEU A 9 -6.96 -4.16 -4.92
CA LEU A 9 -7.17 -4.02 -3.49
C LEU A 9 -8.10 -5.12 -2.98
N TYR A 10 -7.75 -5.66 -1.82
CA TYR A 10 -8.44 -6.79 -1.23
C TYR A 10 -9.55 -6.32 -0.29
N GLY A 11 -10.55 -7.16 -0.04
CA GLY A 11 -11.56 -6.91 1.00
C GLY A 11 -12.53 -5.77 0.70
N GLY A 12 -12.66 -5.33 -0.56
CA GLY A 12 -13.53 -4.21 -0.92
C GLY A 12 -12.94 -2.83 -0.59
N LEU A 13 -11.67 -2.76 -0.22
CA LEU A 13 -10.96 -1.51 0.01
C LEU A 13 -10.89 -0.67 -1.26
N THR A 14 -11.09 0.64 -1.11
CA THR A 14 -10.91 1.62 -2.18
C THR A 14 -9.63 2.42 -1.99
N ILE A 15 -9.18 3.08 -3.07
CA ILE A 15 -8.01 3.97 -3.04
C ILE A 15 -8.20 5.12 -2.04
N GLU A 16 -9.42 5.64 -1.90
CA GLU A 16 -9.70 6.69 -0.92
C GLU A 16 -9.52 6.17 0.51
N GLN A 17 -10.13 5.03 0.83
CA GLN A 17 -10.05 4.42 2.16
C GLN A 17 -8.61 4.13 2.59
N ILE A 18 -7.77 3.55 1.73
CA ILE A 18 -6.38 3.26 2.12
C ILE A 18 -5.56 4.53 2.38
N LYS A 19 -5.99 5.70 1.85
CA LYS A 19 -5.29 6.97 2.01
C LYS A 19 -5.78 7.75 3.24
N THR A 20 -7.06 7.67 3.56
CA THR A 20 -7.69 8.49 4.60
C THR A 20 -7.97 7.71 5.88
N GLU A 21 -8.18 6.42 5.79
CA GLU A 21 -8.54 5.55 6.90
C GLU A 21 -7.35 4.64 7.28
N MET A 22 -7.22 4.31 8.56
CA MET A 22 -6.21 3.35 9.05
C MET A 22 -6.74 1.92 8.95
N VAL A 23 -7.19 1.53 7.75
CA VAL A 23 -7.78 0.20 7.46
C VAL A 23 -6.75 -0.75 6.86
N SER A 24 -6.82 -2.03 7.24
CA SER A 24 -5.90 -3.05 6.75
C SER A 24 -6.61 -4.40 6.63
N GLU A 25 -6.91 -4.79 5.39
CA GLU A 25 -7.46 -6.10 5.05
C GLU A 25 -6.36 -6.98 4.46
N ARG A 26 -6.11 -8.14 5.08
CA ARG A 26 -5.03 -9.04 4.69
C ARG A 26 -5.53 -10.11 3.73
N ARG A 27 -4.95 -10.16 2.54
CA ARG A 27 -5.23 -11.21 1.55
C ARG A 27 -4.68 -12.57 1.99
N ASN A 28 -3.57 -12.58 2.72
CA ASN A 28 -2.96 -13.77 3.28
C ASN A 28 -2.42 -13.45 4.68
N GLU A 29 -3.14 -13.94 5.69
CA GLU A 29 -2.80 -13.73 7.10
C GLU A 29 -1.43 -14.29 7.46
N LEU A 30 -1.10 -15.50 6.99
CA LEU A 30 0.15 -16.18 7.32
C LEU A 30 1.38 -15.42 6.79
N ILE A 31 1.32 -14.89 5.56
CA ILE A 31 2.42 -14.07 5.01
C ILE A 31 2.58 -12.78 5.83
N ALA A 32 1.46 -12.13 6.19
CA ALA A 32 1.50 -10.91 6.97
C ALA A 32 2.06 -11.15 8.38
N GLU A 33 1.72 -12.28 9.00
CA GLU A 33 2.24 -12.71 10.29
C GLU A 33 3.75 -12.95 10.21
N ILE A 34 4.24 -13.73 9.23
CA ILE A 34 5.68 -13.97 9.05
C ILE A 34 6.44 -12.65 8.86
N PHE A 35 5.94 -11.73 8.03
CA PHE A 35 6.58 -10.42 7.83
C PHE A 35 6.57 -9.55 9.09
N HIS A 36 5.58 -9.72 9.95
CA HIS A 36 5.54 -9.03 11.23
C HIS A 36 6.56 -9.60 12.22
N GLU A 37 6.64 -10.93 12.33
CA GLU A 37 7.57 -11.64 13.21
C GLU A 37 9.04 -11.34 12.86
N ILE A 38 9.37 -11.21 11.57
CA ILE A 38 10.72 -10.81 11.13
C ILE A 38 10.93 -9.28 11.08
N HIS A 39 9.98 -8.50 11.62
CA HIS A 39 10.03 -7.05 11.74
C HIS A 39 10.16 -6.27 10.41
N TRP A 40 9.64 -6.82 9.31
CA TRP A 40 9.59 -6.13 8.02
C TRP A 40 8.35 -5.24 7.87
N ILE A 41 7.27 -5.55 8.59
CA ILE A 41 6.05 -4.75 8.60
C ILE A 41 5.55 -4.50 10.03
N GLU A 42 4.79 -3.41 10.19
CA GLU A 42 4.06 -3.10 11.42
C GLU A 42 2.69 -3.81 11.46
N LYS A 43 2.16 -4.06 12.67
CA LYS A 43 0.89 -4.79 12.84
C LYS A 43 -0.37 -3.98 12.46
N TRP A 44 -0.31 -2.66 12.55
CA TRP A 44 -1.48 -1.76 12.66
C TRP A 44 -1.82 -0.93 11.39
N GLY A 45 -1.35 -1.31 10.21
CA GLY A 45 -1.80 -0.69 8.95
C GLY A 45 -1.28 0.73 8.67
N ARG A 46 -0.22 1.19 9.34
CA ARG A 46 0.31 2.56 9.15
C ARG A 46 1.12 2.78 7.87
N GLY A 47 1.41 1.71 7.13
CA GLY A 47 2.34 1.76 5.99
C GLY A 47 1.98 2.80 4.93
N ILE A 48 0.70 2.87 4.52
CA ILE A 48 0.26 3.84 3.50
C ILE A 48 0.34 5.27 4.01
N SER A 49 -0.10 5.53 5.25
CA SER A 49 0.00 6.85 5.87
C SER A 49 1.45 7.31 5.98
N LEU A 50 2.37 6.42 6.34
CA LEU A 50 3.81 6.72 6.39
C LEU A 50 4.38 7.03 5.01
N ILE A 51 4.02 6.25 3.98
CA ILE A 51 4.39 6.51 2.59
C ILE A 51 3.96 7.91 2.17
N LEU A 52 2.69 8.28 2.42
CA LEU A 52 2.14 9.58 2.07
C LEU A 52 2.76 10.73 2.87
N SER A 53 3.16 10.48 4.12
CA SER A 53 3.87 11.46 4.95
C SER A 53 5.26 11.77 4.41
N MET A 54 5.97 10.77 3.87
CA MET A 54 7.34 10.93 3.38
C MET A 54 7.38 11.38 1.91
N GLU A 55 6.45 10.88 1.11
CA GLU A 55 6.28 11.24 -0.30
C GLU A 55 4.80 11.60 -0.57
N PRO A 56 4.40 12.86 -0.30
CA PRO A 56 3.00 13.31 -0.46
C PRO A 56 2.47 13.19 -1.90
N ASP A 57 3.37 13.19 -2.87
CA ASP A 57 3.08 13.03 -4.30
C ASP A 57 2.95 11.56 -4.75
N ALA A 58 3.04 10.60 -3.82
CA ALA A 58 2.86 9.18 -4.13
C ALA A 58 1.44 8.92 -4.67
N GLY A 59 1.37 8.28 -5.83
CA GLY A 59 0.13 7.93 -6.50
C GLY A 59 -0.23 6.47 -6.32
N PHE A 60 -1.52 6.19 -6.13
CA PHE A 60 -2.09 4.84 -6.07
C PHE A 60 -3.22 4.75 -7.11
N LYS A 61 -3.21 3.71 -7.94
CA LYS A 61 -4.23 3.50 -8.98
C LYS A 61 -4.48 2.03 -9.22
N GLU A 62 -5.70 1.70 -9.63
CA GLU A 62 -6.07 0.39 -10.14
C GLU A 62 -6.35 0.50 -11.64
N VAL A 63 -5.71 -0.34 -12.45
CA VAL A 63 -5.87 -0.36 -13.90
C VAL A 63 -6.02 -1.80 -14.37
N GLY A 64 -7.21 -2.15 -14.86
CA GLY A 64 -7.54 -3.53 -15.24
C GLY A 64 -7.43 -4.47 -14.04
N THR A 65 -6.43 -5.34 -14.05
CA THR A 65 -6.14 -6.31 -12.96
C THR A 65 -4.89 -5.96 -12.17
N GLN A 66 -4.41 -4.71 -12.24
CA GLN A 66 -3.18 -4.27 -11.61
C GLN A 66 -3.42 -3.16 -10.61
N PHE A 67 -2.83 -3.30 -9.42
CA PHE A 67 -2.62 -2.22 -8.47
C PHE A 67 -1.24 -1.59 -8.72
N ILE A 68 -1.18 -0.27 -8.86
CA ILE A 68 0.01 0.45 -9.28
C ILE A 68 0.30 1.58 -8.30
N VAL A 69 1.55 1.63 -7.83
CA VAL A 69 2.08 2.70 -6.97
C VAL A 69 3.13 3.49 -7.73
N THR A 70 3.05 4.82 -7.71
CA THR A 70 3.98 5.70 -8.42
C THR A 70 4.62 6.70 -7.46
N PHE A 71 5.95 6.79 -7.50
CA PHE A 71 6.74 7.78 -6.79
C PHE A 71 7.37 8.74 -7.81
N LYS A 72 7.06 10.03 -7.72
CA LYS A 72 7.66 11.04 -8.60
C LYS A 72 9.13 11.21 -8.24
N ARG A 73 9.99 11.28 -9.26
CA ARG A 73 11.40 11.62 -9.05
C ARG A 73 11.50 13.12 -8.86
N LYS A 74 12.04 13.58 -7.72
CA LYS A 74 12.45 14.98 -7.57
C LYS A 74 13.62 15.22 -8.51
N ILE A 75 13.42 16.06 -9.51
CA ILE A 75 14.48 16.57 -10.37
C ILE A 75 14.94 17.86 -9.69
N PHE A 76 16.15 17.84 -9.14
CA PHE A 76 16.83 19.01 -8.60
C PHE A 76 17.73 19.60 -9.68
#